data_AF-A0A1E4SQU9-F1
#
_entry.id   AF-A0A1E4SQU9-F1
#
_cell.length_a   1.000
_cell.length_b   1.000
_cell.length_c   1.000
_cell.angle_alpha   90.00
_cell.angle_beta   90.00
_cell.angle_gamma   90.00
#
_symmetry.space_group_name_H-M   'P 1'
#
loop_
_entity.id
_entity.type
_entity.pdbx_description
1 polymer ?
#
loop_
_entity_poly.entity_id
_entity_poly.type
_entity_poly.pdbx_seq_one_letter_code
_entity_poly.pdbx_strand_id
1 'polypeptide(L)'
;MLCRTGFFFTKNAVVLNTLAQSKVSRLSIAPRAKFSLSQMFSRITRSTRSYSTIPANANVQSPILNSVKASTISVSKPGPTVISHKYVGYWLLATSGLVFGIVVLGGLTRLTESGLSITEWKPITGAIPPMNQKEWEEEFDKYKSSPEFQQLNSHITLEEFKFIFKMEWAHRLMGRAIGMFFVLPALYFWKSGKMSTHVSKRVLGLTGLLGLQGAIGWWMVKSGLDEESLAERKSKPTVSQYRLTTHLAAAFLLYLGVLSTGFEILTENKWLKNANKPEMFQNIIEKLNNPALRKIAPFRFALLGLAFATAMSGGMVAGLDAGLIYNTFPHMGDDIVPSVNELMSPVYARKADQSDLWWRNLLENPTTVQLVHRILATTVFFTVAGTYLFCSRNKAMFPKATLKRAHGIMGLVTLQVALGITTLIYLVPIPLGSAHQAGALALLTGCLAFSASLRKPRPAAVSYINQAMKNQLLKKN
;
A
#
# COMPACT_ATOMS: atom_id res chain seq x y z
N MET A 1 -35.22 3.24 14.52
CA MET A 1 -34.85 4.63 14.86
C MET A 1 -33.50 4.95 14.22
N LEU A 2 -33.51 5.38 12.96
CA LEU A 2 -32.33 5.89 12.25
C LEU A 2 -32.39 7.41 12.39
N CYS A 3 -31.62 7.95 13.33
CA CYS A 3 -31.69 9.36 13.68
C CYS A 3 -30.89 10.21 12.68
N ARG A 4 -31.54 11.30 12.27
CA ARG A 4 -31.06 12.37 11.40
C ARG A 4 -29.75 12.97 11.94
N THR A 5 -28.67 12.84 11.19
CA THR A 5 -27.54 13.78 11.27
C THR A 5 -27.33 14.33 9.86
N GLY A 6 -27.78 15.58 9.65
CA GLY A 6 -27.42 16.34 8.47
C GLY A 6 -25.91 16.54 8.49
N PHE A 7 -25.21 15.86 7.58
CA PHE A 7 -23.77 16.02 7.42
C PHE A 7 -23.49 17.30 6.62
N PHE A 8 -22.54 18.07 7.15
CA PHE A 8 -22.11 19.38 6.72
C PHE A 8 -21.52 19.36 5.31
N PHE A 9 -22.02 20.23 4.43
CA PHE A 9 -21.26 20.77 3.31
C PHE A 9 -21.13 22.27 3.51
N THR A 10 -19.90 22.73 3.67
CA THR A 10 -19.51 24.14 3.54
C THR A 10 -20.00 24.67 2.18
N LYS A 11 -20.88 25.67 2.20
CA LYS A 11 -21.20 26.48 1.01
C LYS A 11 -19.94 27.26 0.62
N ASN A 12 -19.16 26.73 -0.31
CA ASN A 12 -18.06 27.46 -0.93
C ASN A 12 -18.61 28.55 -1.87
N ALA A 13 -18.86 29.74 -1.32
CA ALA A 13 -19.30 30.92 -2.07
C ALA A 13 -18.25 31.46 -3.08
N VAL A 14 -17.04 30.89 -3.09
CA VAL A 14 -15.92 31.33 -3.94
C VAL A 14 -16.05 30.82 -5.39
N VAL A 15 -16.80 29.74 -5.63
CA VAL A 15 -16.92 29.13 -6.97
C VAL A 15 -17.85 29.92 -7.91
N LEU A 16 -18.76 30.74 -7.37
CA LEU A 16 -19.74 31.47 -8.17
C LEU A 16 -19.19 32.75 -8.83
N ASN A 17 -18.05 33.29 -8.38
CA ASN A 17 -17.52 34.57 -8.90
C ASN A 17 -16.54 34.41 -10.08
N THR A 18 -16.10 33.20 -10.42
CA THR A 18 -15.12 32.98 -11.50
C THR A 18 -15.78 32.77 -12.87
N LEU A 19 -17.09 32.55 -12.93
CA LEU A 19 -17.82 32.24 -14.18
C LEU A 19 -18.35 33.49 -14.93
N ALA A 20 -18.15 34.70 -14.39
CA ALA A 20 -18.72 35.93 -14.97
C ALA A 20 -17.82 36.64 -16.00
N GLN A 21 -16.59 36.16 -16.26
CA GLN A 21 -15.64 36.88 -17.11
C GLN A 21 -14.87 35.96 -18.07
N SER A 22 -15.49 35.64 -19.21
CA SER A 22 -14.81 35.67 -20.51
C SER A 22 -15.79 35.34 -21.64
N LYS A 23 -16.34 36.39 -22.26
CA LYS A 23 -17.02 36.32 -23.55
C LYS A 23 -15.98 36.56 -24.67
N VAL A 24 -15.96 35.64 -25.65
CA VAL A 24 -15.58 35.83 -27.07
C VAL A 24 -14.07 36.07 -27.31
N SER A 25 -13.36 35.27 -28.12
CA SER A 25 -13.37 35.40 -29.59
C SER A 25 -12.77 34.19 -30.32
N ARG A 26 -13.35 33.88 -31.49
CA ARG A 26 -12.94 32.86 -32.46
C ARG A 26 -11.66 33.28 -33.19
N LEU A 27 -10.76 32.34 -33.50
CA LEU A 27 -9.81 32.46 -34.62
C LEU A 27 -9.27 31.08 -35.06
N SER A 28 -8.61 31.11 -36.22
CA SER A 28 -8.61 30.15 -37.31
C SER A 28 -7.73 28.91 -37.18
N ILE A 29 -8.06 27.91 -38.00
CA ILE A 29 -7.42 26.60 -38.16
C ILE A 29 -6.19 26.74 -39.07
N ALA A 30 -5.05 26.15 -38.66
CA ALA A 30 -3.94 25.79 -39.53
C ALA A 30 -3.38 24.38 -39.17
N PRO A 31 -2.85 23.61 -40.14
CA PRO A 31 -2.77 22.15 -40.00
C PRO A 31 -1.44 21.60 -39.45
N ARG A 32 -1.59 20.70 -38.48
CA ARG A 32 -0.90 19.42 -38.20
C ARG A 32 0.49 19.14 -38.83
N ALA A 33 1.51 18.99 -37.98
CA ALA A 33 2.72 18.22 -38.26
C ALA A 33 2.63 16.81 -37.61
N LYS A 34 2.93 15.76 -38.38
CA LYS A 34 2.97 14.37 -37.92
C LYS A 34 4.37 14.05 -37.36
N PHE A 35 4.46 13.53 -36.14
CA PHE A 35 5.70 12.97 -35.59
C PHE A 35 5.57 11.45 -35.41
N SER A 36 6.55 10.70 -35.93
CA SER A 36 6.62 9.23 -35.93
C SER A 36 7.34 8.73 -34.69
N LEU A 37 6.72 7.77 -33.97
CA LEU A 37 7.17 7.23 -32.68
C LEU A 37 8.09 5.99 -32.79
N SER A 38 8.68 5.70 -33.96
CA SER A 38 9.34 4.41 -34.22
C SER A 38 10.85 4.32 -33.89
N GLN A 39 11.46 5.29 -33.19
CA GLN A 39 12.92 5.27 -32.93
C GLN A 39 13.36 5.25 -31.46
N MET A 40 12.45 5.11 -30.48
CA MET A 40 12.83 5.21 -29.06
C MET A 40 13.12 3.86 -28.36
N PHE A 41 13.17 2.72 -29.06
CA PHE A 41 13.23 1.39 -28.43
C PHE A 41 14.49 0.52 -28.68
N SER A 42 15.60 1.06 -29.21
CA SER A 42 16.76 0.22 -29.59
C SER A 42 18.03 0.36 -28.74
N ARG A 43 17.97 0.88 -27.49
CA ARG A 43 19.20 1.08 -26.69
C ARG A 43 19.10 0.82 -25.18
N ILE A 44 18.49 -0.27 -24.71
CA ILE A 44 18.75 -0.77 -23.33
C ILE A 44 18.68 -2.30 -23.27
N THR A 45 19.61 -3.01 -23.91
CA THR A 45 19.90 -4.42 -23.58
C THR A 45 21.32 -4.79 -24.01
N ARG A 46 22.32 -4.57 -23.14
CA ARG A 46 23.58 -5.35 -23.15
C ARG A 46 24.32 -5.19 -21.81
N SER A 47 24.20 -6.19 -20.97
CA SER A 47 25.15 -6.46 -19.89
C SER A 47 25.28 -7.97 -19.78
N THR A 48 26.42 -8.48 -20.27
CA THR A 48 26.85 -9.87 -20.22
C THR A 48 27.59 -10.09 -18.91
N ARG A 49 27.18 -11.09 -18.12
CA ARG A 49 27.89 -11.51 -16.91
C ARG A 49 28.62 -12.82 -17.20
N SER A 50 29.93 -12.79 -17.05
CA SER A 50 30.86 -13.90 -17.30
C SER A 50 30.72 -15.00 -16.25
N TYR A 51 30.71 -16.26 -16.70
CA TYR A 51 30.85 -17.44 -15.86
C TYR A 51 32.33 -17.81 -15.77
N SER A 52 32.86 -17.91 -14.55
CA SER A 52 34.19 -18.46 -14.27
C SER A 52 34.07 -19.97 -14.03
N THR A 53 34.68 -20.75 -14.91
CA THR A 53 34.90 -22.20 -14.77
C THR A 53 36.15 -22.46 -13.94
N ILE A 54 36.06 -23.31 -12.91
CA ILE A 54 37.20 -23.85 -12.17
C ILE A 54 37.61 -25.17 -12.84
N PRO A 55 38.90 -25.40 -13.16
CA PRO A 55 39.33 -26.67 -13.73
C PRO A 55 39.50 -27.74 -12.65
N ALA A 56 39.16 -28.97 -13.02
CA ALA A 56 39.44 -30.17 -12.27
C ALA A 56 40.92 -30.56 -12.45
N ASN A 57 41.60 -30.91 -11.35
CA ASN A 57 42.75 -31.79 -11.41
C ASN A 57 42.82 -32.69 -10.18
N ALA A 58 43.19 -33.94 -10.44
CA ALA A 58 43.06 -35.10 -9.57
C ALA A 58 44.12 -35.17 -8.47
N ASN A 59 43.79 -35.84 -7.36
CA ASN A 59 44.65 -36.90 -6.85
C ASN A 59 43.87 -37.87 -5.96
N VAL A 60 44.00 -39.16 -6.30
CA VAL A 60 43.49 -40.30 -5.56
C VAL A 60 44.55 -40.71 -4.55
N GLN A 61 44.23 -40.66 -3.26
CA GLN A 61 44.99 -41.33 -2.20
C GLN A 61 44.01 -42.04 -1.25
N SER A 62 44.32 -43.31 -1.01
CA SER A 62 43.61 -44.30 -0.21
C SER A 62 43.48 -43.90 1.27
N PRO A 63 42.48 -44.41 2.02
CA PRO A 63 42.27 -44.02 3.40
C PRO A 63 43.18 -44.83 4.34
N ILE A 64 43.99 -44.13 5.14
CA ILE A 64 44.60 -44.69 6.35
C ILE A 64 43.55 -44.61 7.46
N LEU A 65 43.21 -45.77 8.04
CA LEU A 65 42.38 -45.88 9.24
C LEU A 65 43.06 -45.20 10.43
N ASN A 66 42.60 -44.00 10.79
CA ASN A 66 42.89 -43.40 12.08
C ASN A 66 41.67 -43.58 13.01
N SER A 67 41.94 -44.20 14.17
CA SER A 67 40.98 -44.46 15.23
C SER A 67 40.32 -43.17 15.71
N VAL A 68 39.02 -43.03 15.48
CA VAL A 68 38.23 -41.94 16.06
C VAL A 68 37.96 -42.30 17.52
N LYS A 69 38.66 -41.61 18.44
CA LYS A 69 38.24 -41.51 19.84
C LYS A 69 36.81 -41.00 19.88
N ALA A 70 35.94 -41.70 20.62
CA ALA A 70 34.56 -41.32 20.86
C ALA A 70 34.50 -39.91 21.49
N SER A 71 34.27 -38.91 20.65
CA SER A 71 33.88 -37.57 21.07
C SER A 71 32.42 -37.62 21.47
N THR A 72 32.18 -37.46 22.77
CA THR A 72 30.88 -37.15 23.36
C THR A 72 30.12 -36.14 22.50
N ILE A 73 29.02 -36.58 21.92
CA ILE A 73 28.11 -35.75 21.12
C ILE A 73 27.49 -34.72 22.07
N SER A 74 28.09 -33.54 22.15
CA SER A 74 27.40 -32.37 22.69
C SER A 74 26.16 -32.16 21.82
N VAL A 75 24.97 -32.25 22.39
CA VAL A 75 23.71 -31.91 21.72
C VAL A 75 23.79 -30.42 21.36
N SER A 76 24.26 -30.13 20.15
CA SER A 76 24.30 -28.78 19.60
C SER A 76 22.89 -28.22 19.63
N LYS A 77 22.72 -26.98 20.11
CA LYS A 77 21.45 -26.24 20.00
C LYS A 77 20.89 -26.46 18.58
N PRO A 78 19.63 -26.88 18.42
CA PRO A 78 19.06 -27.10 17.10
C PRO A 78 19.25 -25.80 16.29
N GLY A 79 19.84 -25.94 15.11
CA GLY A 79 20.05 -24.81 14.21
C GLY A 79 18.73 -24.10 13.88
N PRO A 80 18.79 -22.86 13.36
CA PRO A 80 17.60 -22.10 13.05
C PRO A 80 16.66 -22.86 12.10
N THR A 81 15.36 -22.83 12.38
CA THR A 81 14.36 -23.54 11.58
C THR A 81 14.38 -23.09 10.11
N VAL A 82 14.36 -24.04 9.16
CA VAL A 82 14.39 -23.70 7.72
C VAL A 82 13.05 -23.12 7.24
N ILE A 83 11.95 -23.70 7.74
CA ILE A 83 10.57 -23.25 7.52
C ILE A 83 10.04 -22.76 8.87
N SER A 84 9.55 -21.53 8.90
CA SER A 84 8.99 -20.93 10.11
C SER A 84 7.65 -21.56 10.50
N HIS A 85 7.33 -21.55 11.79
CA HIS A 85 6.12 -22.18 12.29
C HIS A 85 4.85 -21.49 11.73
N LYS A 86 3.81 -22.27 11.38
CA LYS A 86 2.54 -21.75 10.81
C LYS A 86 1.88 -20.63 11.62
N TYR A 87 2.02 -20.64 12.94
CA TYR A 87 1.48 -19.59 13.82
C TYR A 87 2.12 -18.23 13.60
N VAL A 88 3.38 -18.17 13.18
CA VAL A 88 4.02 -16.91 12.74
C VAL A 88 3.29 -16.37 11.51
N GLY A 89 2.94 -17.26 10.57
CA GLY A 89 2.16 -16.91 9.39
C GLY A 89 0.77 -16.35 9.73
N TYR A 90 0.02 -17.01 10.62
CA TYR A 90 -1.29 -16.53 11.05
C TYR A 90 -1.23 -15.21 11.82
N TRP A 91 -0.24 -15.02 12.69
CA TRP A 91 -0.01 -13.76 13.39
C TRP A 91 0.27 -12.60 12.42
N LEU A 92 1.09 -12.83 11.38
CA LEU A 92 1.34 -11.82 10.35
C LEU A 92 0.09 -11.51 9.50
N LEU A 93 -0.75 -12.52 9.23
CA LEU A 93 -2.05 -12.28 8.58
C LEU A 93 -3.01 -11.49 9.48
N ALA A 94 -3.08 -11.82 10.77
CA ALA A 94 -3.87 -11.06 11.74
C ALA A 94 -3.39 -9.60 11.82
N THR A 95 -2.07 -9.39 11.86
CA THR A 95 -1.45 -8.06 11.80
C THR A 95 -1.86 -7.34 10.51
N SER A 96 -1.84 -8.00 9.36
CA SER A 96 -2.29 -7.38 8.11
C SER A 96 -3.75 -6.95 8.18
N GLY A 97 -4.63 -7.74 8.82
CA GLY A 97 -6.03 -7.36 9.05
C GLY A 97 -6.17 -6.13 9.92
N LEU A 98 -5.37 -6.01 10.98
CA LEU A 98 -5.35 -4.80 11.82
C LEU A 98 -4.82 -3.58 11.04
N VAL A 99 -3.77 -3.75 10.24
CA VAL A 99 -3.24 -2.68 9.38
C VAL A 99 -4.27 -2.25 8.31
N PHE A 100 -5.04 -3.19 7.77
CA PHE A 100 -6.19 -2.87 6.90
C PHE A 100 -7.22 -2.02 7.65
N GLY A 101 -7.59 -2.44 8.87
CA GLY A 101 -8.54 -1.72 9.70
C GLY A 101 -8.11 -0.29 10.03
N ILE A 102 -6.85 -0.09 10.45
CA ILE A 102 -6.34 1.27 10.77
C ILE A 102 -6.23 2.16 9.54
N VAL A 103 -5.93 1.61 8.35
CA VAL A 103 -5.96 2.38 7.10
C VAL A 103 -7.37 2.89 6.83
N VAL A 104 -8.40 2.06 6.96
CA VAL A 104 -9.80 2.48 6.79
C VAL A 104 -10.20 3.53 7.84
N LEU A 105 -9.85 3.29 9.10
CA LEU A 105 -10.10 4.25 10.19
C LEU A 105 -9.38 5.60 9.98
N GLY A 106 -8.15 5.57 9.45
CA GLY A 106 -7.40 6.77 9.07
C GLY A 106 -8.04 7.52 7.90
N GLY A 107 -8.55 6.77 6.91
CA GLY A 107 -9.37 7.35 5.83
C GLY A 107 -10.60 8.06 6.37
N LEU A 108 -11.33 7.44 7.29
CA LEU A 108 -12.46 8.08 7.96
C LEU A 108 -12.04 9.33 8.73
N THR A 109 -10.96 9.27 9.51
CA THR A 109 -10.43 10.41 10.29
C THR A 109 -10.08 11.59 9.37
N ARG A 110 -9.58 11.33 8.15
CA ARG A 110 -9.33 12.38 7.15
C ARG A 110 -10.62 12.92 6.53
N LEU A 111 -11.56 12.04 6.17
CA LEU A 111 -12.83 12.41 5.53
C LEU A 111 -13.78 13.13 6.50
N THR A 112 -13.62 12.95 7.81
CA THR A 112 -14.32 13.71 8.85
C THR A 112 -13.50 14.90 9.37
N GLU A 113 -12.40 15.25 8.70
CA GLU A 113 -11.50 16.36 9.07
C GLU A 113 -11.08 16.36 10.54
N SER A 114 -10.89 15.17 11.11
CA SER A 114 -10.64 15.00 12.54
C SER A 114 -9.15 14.86 12.88
N GLY A 115 -8.27 14.86 11.88
CA GLY A 115 -6.87 14.46 12.04
C GLY A 115 -5.94 15.43 12.77
N LEU A 116 -6.44 16.59 13.22
CA LEU A 116 -5.68 17.63 13.92
C LEU A 116 -6.37 18.10 15.23
N SER A 117 -7.39 17.37 15.69
CA SER A 117 -8.15 17.66 16.91
C SER A 117 -7.34 17.47 18.21
N ILE A 118 -6.32 16.62 18.21
CA ILE A 118 -5.44 16.35 19.36
C ILE A 118 -4.07 17.01 19.14
N THR A 119 -3.89 18.18 19.73
CA THR A 119 -2.68 19.01 19.55
C THR A 119 -1.46 18.47 20.31
N GLU A 120 -1.67 17.68 21.35
CA GLU A 120 -0.59 17.14 22.18
C GLU A 120 -0.12 15.76 21.73
N TRP A 121 1.18 15.51 21.88
CA TRP A 121 1.77 14.19 21.68
C TRP A 121 2.02 13.50 23.03
N LYS A 122 1.06 12.68 23.46
CA LYS A 122 1.14 11.87 24.68
C LYS A 122 1.18 10.37 24.32
N PRO A 123 2.38 9.75 24.17
CA PRO A 123 2.51 8.36 23.71
C PRO A 123 1.84 7.34 24.63
N ILE A 124 1.97 7.52 25.95
CA ILE A 124 1.52 6.58 26.97
C ILE A 124 0.20 7.05 27.59
N THR A 125 0.17 8.25 28.18
CA THR A 125 -1.00 8.76 28.92
C THR A 125 -2.20 9.08 28.00
N GLY A 126 -1.96 9.38 26.72
CA GLY A 126 -3.02 9.62 25.74
C GLY A 126 -3.76 8.37 25.25
N ALA A 127 -3.59 7.23 25.94
CA ALA A 127 -4.39 6.02 25.70
C ALA A 127 -5.78 6.12 26.34
N ILE A 128 -5.91 6.88 27.43
CA ILE A 128 -7.19 7.13 28.11
C ILE A 128 -7.74 8.46 27.58
N PRO A 129 -8.97 8.50 27.05
CA PRO A 129 -9.60 9.75 26.61
C PRO A 129 -10.13 10.53 27.83
N PRO A 130 -10.51 11.81 27.67
CA PRO A 130 -11.17 12.57 28.74
C PRO A 130 -12.40 11.84 29.30
N MET A 131 -12.45 11.67 30.62
CA MET A 131 -13.43 10.83 31.32
C MET A 131 -14.53 11.64 32.00
N ASN A 132 -14.32 12.95 32.21
CA ASN A 132 -15.28 13.84 32.85
C ASN A 132 -15.38 15.18 32.09
N GLN A 133 -16.39 15.97 32.44
CA GLN A 133 -16.70 17.23 31.76
C GLN A 133 -15.53 18.24 31.82
N LYS A 134 -14.85 18.33 32.97
CA LYS A 134 -13.71 19.23 33.15
C LYS A 134 -12.55 18.89 32.21
N GLU A 135 -12.20 17.61 32.11
CA GLU A 135 -11.13 17.16 31.18
C GLU A 135 -11.51 17.42 29.72
N TRP A 136 -12.80 17.30 29.36
CA TRP A 136 -13.27 17.64 28.01
C TRP A 136 -13.15 19.14 27.71
N GLU A 137 -13.46 19.99 28.67
CA GLU A 137 -13.31 21.44 28.55
C GLU A 137 -11.84 21.84 28.41
N GLU A 138 -10.94 21.24 29.20
CA GLU A 138 -9.49 21.47 29.11
C GLU A 138 -8.92 21.10 27.73
N GLU A 139 -9.29 19.94 27.17
CA GLU A 139 -8.84 19.55 25.83
C GLU A 139 -9.48 20.43 24.74
N PHE A 140 -10.73 20.87 24.92
CA PHE A 140 -11.36 21.79 23.98
C PHE A 140 -10.71 23.17 23.99
N ASP A 141 -10.31 23.69 25.16
CA ASP A 141 -9.61 24.96 25.28
C ASP A 141 -8.23 24.91 24.60
N LYS A 142 -7.53 23.78 24.69
CA LYS A 142 -6.31 23.55 23.89
C LYS A 142 -6.62 23.57 22.40
N TYR A 143 -7.72 22.92 21.98
CA TYR A 143 -8.12 22.94 20.57
C TYR A 143 -8.44 24.35 20.08
N LYS A 144 -9.11 25.18 20.89
CA LYS A 144 -9.41 26.58 20.56
C LYS A 144 -8.17 27.43 20.29
N SER A 145 -7.05 27.09 20.93
CA SER A 145 -5.77 27.76 20.69
C SER A 145 -5.10 27.35 19.38
N SER A 146 -5.57 26.30 18.70
CA SER A 146 -4.97 25.79 17.47
C SER A 146 -5.35 26.65 16.25
N PRO A 147 -4.49 26.68 15.20
CA PRO A 147 -4.82 27.34 13.94
C PRO A 147 -6.06 26.75 13.26
N GLU A 148 -6.30 25.43 13.40
CA GLU A 148 -7.45 24.76 12.80
C GLU A 148 -8.77 25.29 13.37
N PHE A 149 -8.87 25.43 14.70
CA PHE A 149 -10.04 26.04 15.32
C PHE A 149 -10.22 27.50 14.89
N GLN A 150 -9.15 28.30 14.94
CA GLN A 150 -9.24 29.73 14.65
C GLN A 150 -9.68 30.01 13.19
N GLN A 151 -9.21 29.20 12.23
CA GLN A 151 -9.43 29.47 10.81
C GLN A 151 -10.58 28.67 10.18
N LEU A 152 -10.85 27.45 10.67
CA LEU A 152 -11.82 26.54 10.04
C LEU A 152 -12.98 26.21 10.98
N ASN A 153 -12.70 25.93 12.25
CA ASN A 153 -13.65 25.31 13.17
C ASN A 153 -14.13 26.23 14.30
N SER A 154 -14.05 27.56 14.14
CA SER A 154 -14.39 28.52 15.21
C SER A 154 -15.85 28.49 15.66
N HIS A 155 -16.70 27.83 14.87
CA HIS A 155 -18.14 27.69 15.06
C HIS A 155 -18.56 26.40 15.78
N ILE A 156 -17.64 25.44 15.99
CA ILE A 156 -18.02 24.13 16.53
C ILE A 156 -18.26 24.16 18.05
N THR A 157 -19.21 23.35 18.49
CA THR A 157 -19.54 23.13 19.89
C THR A 157 -18.63 22.09 20.54
N LEU A 158 -18.68 21.97 21.88
CA LEU A 158 -17.98 20.92 22.62
C LEU A 158 -18.39 19.49 22.17
N GLU A 159 -19.66 19.29 21.81
CA GLU A 159 -20.14 17.98 21.35
C GLU A 159 -19.60 17.61 19.97
N GLU A 160 -19.49 18.58 19.06
CA GLU A 160 -18.84 18.40 17.76
C GLU A 160 -17.34 18.17 17.93
N PHE A 161 -16.68 18.88 18.85
CA PHE A 161 -15.30 18.62 19.24
C PHE A 161 -15.09 17.18 19.75
N LYS A 162 -15.99 16.69 20.64
CA LYS A 162 -15.93 15.31 21.14
C LYS A 162 -15.97 14.28 20.00
N PHE A 163 -16.73 14.54 18.93
CA PHE A 163 -16.78 13.64 17.77
C PHE A 163 -15.42 13.58 17.05
N ILE A 164 -14.85 14.72 16.65
CA ILE A 164 -13.56 14.75 15.95
C ILE A 164 -12.43 14.21 16.84
N PHE A 165 -12.43 14.54 18.13
CA PHE A 165 -11.46 14.01 19.09
C PHE A 165 -11.52 12.48 19.18
N LYS A 166 -12.72 11.90 19.30
CA LYS A 166 -12.90 10.44 19.40
C LYS A 166 -12.41 9.71 18.16
N MET A 167 -12.63 10.28 16.97
CA MET A 167 -12.13 9.71 15.71
C MET A 167 -10.60 9.66 15.69
N GLU A 168 -9.94 10.76 16.01
CA GLU A 168 -8.48 10.82 16.05
C GLU A 168 -7.90 9.94 17.16
N TRP A 169 -8.47 10.00 18.35
CA TRP A 169 -8.07 9.17 19.49
C TRP A 169 -8.19 7.68 19.15
N ALA A 170 -9.29 7.25 18.53
CA ALA A 170 -9.48 5.86 18.12
C ALA A 170 -8.42 5.42 17.10
N HIS A 171 -8.09 6.27 16.13
CA HIS A 171 -7.02 6.01 15.16
C HIS A 171 -5.65 5.87 15.85
N ARG A 172 -5.30 6.81 16.74
CA ARG A 172 -4.04 6.78 17.52
C ARG A 172 -3.96 5.55 18.44
N LEU A 173 -5.05 5.21 19.13
CA LEU A 173 -5.13 4.04 20.00
C LEU A 173 -4.96 2.73 19.22
N MET A 174 -5.62 2.60 18.07
CA MET A 174 -5.45 1.44 17.18
C MET A 174 -3.98 1.29 16.75
N GLY A 175 -3.30 2.41 16.45
CA GLY A 175 -1.87 2.41 16.11
C GLY A 175 -1.01 1.83 17.23
N ARG A 176 -1.26 2.25 18.48
CA ARG A 176 -0.57 1.70 19.67
C ARG A 176 -0.86 0.21 19.86
N ALA A 177 -2.12 -0.20 19.71
CA ALA A 177 -2.53 -1.59 19.83
C ALA A 177 -1.85 -2.49 18.79
N ILE A 178 -1.76 -2.03 17.54
CA ILE A 178 -1.01 -2.73 16.47
C ILE A 178 0.48 -2.82 16.82
N GLY A 179 1.06 -1.73 17.35
CA GLY A 179 2.41 -1.70 17.90
C GLY A 179 2.69 -2.86 18.85
N MET A 180 1.86 -2.99 19.89
CA MET A 180 1.98 -4.05 20.89
C MET A 180 1.71 -5.44 20.30
N PHE A 181 0.66 -5.58 19.49
CA PHE A 181 0.27 -6.84 18.85
C PHE A 181 1.33 -7.35 17.87
N PHE A 182 2.14 -6.46 17.29
CA PHE A 182 3.25 -6.85 16.43
C PHE A 182 4.51 -7.15 17.24
N VAL A 183 4.95 -6.21 18.09
CA VAL A 183 6.26 -6.32 18.75
C VAL A 183 6.31 -7.46 19.78
N LEU A 184 5.27 -7.66 20.59
CA LEU A 184 5.30 -8.67 21.65
C LEU A 184 5.39 -10.10 21.10
N PRO A 185 4.54 -10.52 20.13
CA PRO A 185 4.68 -11.85 19.52
C PRO A 185 5.97 -11.98 18.70
N ALA A 186 6.45 -10.92 18.04
CA ALA A 186 7.73 -10.95 17.33
C ALA A 186 8.90 -11.33 18.26
N LEU A 187 8.97 -10.71 19.44
CA LEU A 187 9.98 -11.02 20.47
C LEU A 187 9.83 -12.46 20.97
N TYR A 188 8.61 -12.90 21.23
CA TYR A 188 8.32 -14.28 21.64
C TYR A 188 8.77 -15.30 20.57
N PHE A 189 8.39 -15.11 19.31
CA PHE A 189 8.74 -16.03 18.22
C PHE A 189 10.24 -16.06 17.92
N TRP A 190 10.93 -14.94 18.13
CA TRP A 190 12.37 -14.85 17.98
C TRP A 190 13.09 -15.63 19.09
N LYS A 191 12.73 -15.37 20.36
CA LYS A 191 13.29 -16.09 21.52
C LYS A 191 12.99 -17.59 21.50
N SER A 192 11.82 -17.98 20.98
CA SER A 192 11.42 -19.40 20.89
C SER A 192 11.95 -20.12 19.63
N GLY A 193 12.77 -19.48 18.80
CA GLY A 193 13.36 -20.12 17.61
C GLY A 193 12.34 -20.52 16.53
N LYS A 194 11.10 -19.99 16.59
CA LYS A 194 9.99 -20.35 15.68
C LYS A 194 10.09 -19.69 14.30
N MET A 195 11.04 -18.77 14.11
CA MET A 195 11.30 -18.07 12.86
C MET A 195 12.62 -18.53 12.23
N SER A 196 12.63 -18.64 10.91
CA SER A 196 13.87 -18.84 10.15
C SER A 196 14.69 -17.54 10.15
N THR A 197 15.99 -17.63 9.86
CA THR A 197 16.86 -16.44 9.74
C THR A 197 16.32 -15.45 8.72
N HIS A 198 15.76 -15.95 7.62
CA HIS A 198 15.14 -15.14 6.57
C HIS A 198 13.90 -14.38 7.07
N VAL A 199 13.00 -15.07 7.78
CA VAL A 199 11.79 -14.44 8.35
C VAL A 199 12.16 -13.47 9.47
N SER A 200 13.14 -13.81 10.31
CA SER A 200 13.60 -12.94 11.40
C SER A 200 14.13 -11.60 10.89
N LYS A 201 14.96 -11.61 9.82
CA LYS A 201 15.44 -10.37 9.19
C LYS A 201 14.31 -9.51 8.63
N ARG A 202 13.28 -10.13 8.04
CA ARG A 202 12.11 -9.41 7.54
C ARG A 202 11.27 -8.81 8.66
N VAL A 203 11.00 -9.58 9.72
CA VAL A 203 10.25 -9.08 10.88
C VAL A 203 10.98 -7.93 11.56
N LEU A 204 12.32 -7.98 11.63
CA LEU A 204 13.13 -6.85 12.11
C LEU A 204 12.94 -5.60 11.24
N GLY A 205 13.05 -5.73 9.91
CA GLY A 205 12.80 -4.62 9.00
C GLY A 205 11.37 -4.06 9.09
N LEU A 206 10.37 -4.92 9.24
CA LEU A 206 8.97 -4.54 9.42
C LEU A 206 8.73 -3.85 10.77
N THR A 207 9.47 -4.24 11.81
CA THR A 207 9.46 -3.55 13.12
C THR A 207 10.03 -2.14 12.98
N GLY A 208 11.12 -1.98 12.23
CA GLY A 208 11.66 -0.66 11.89
C GLY A 208 10.66 0.20 11.11
N LEU A 209 9.99 -0.39 10.11
CA LEU A 209 8.95 0.31 9.33
C LEU A 209 7.74 0.70 10.18
N LEU A 210 7.33 -0.12 11.14
CA LEU A 210 6.28 0.19 12.10
C LEU A 210 6.66 1.38 13.01
N GLY A 211 7.90 1.43 13.49
CA GLY A 211 8.43 2.59 14.22
C GLY A 211 8.48 3.86 13.37
N LEU A 212 8.95 3.74 12.12
CA LEU A 212 8.93 4.83 11.14
C LEU A 212 7.50 5.31 10.86
N GLN A 213 6.52 4.42 10.87
CA GLN A 213 5.11 4.77 10.68
C GLN A 213 4.63 5.74 11.78
N GLY A 214 4.97 5.46 13.04
CA GLY A 214 4.72 6.38 14.16
C GLY A 214 5.44 7.72 14.02
N ALA A 215 6.70 7.71 13.57
CA ALA A 215 7.47 8.94 13.32
C ALA A 215 6.87 9.80 12.20
N ILE A 216 6.44 9.18 11.09
CA ILE A 216 5.75 9.88 10.00
C ILE A 216 4.40 10.42 10.47
N GLY A 217 3.65 9.66 11.28
CA GLY A 217 2.38 10.11 11.85
C GLY A 217 2.53 11.33 12.75
N TRP A 218 3.55 11.34 13.62
CA TRP A 218 3.91 12.52 14.41
C TRP A 218 4.28 13.72 13.52
N TRP A 219 5.14 13.50 12.51
CA TRP A 219 5.52 14.55 11.56
C TRP A 219 4.31 15.13 10.84
N MET A 220 3.37 14.28 10.42
CA MET A 220 2.14 14.65 9.74
C MET A 220 1.28 15.62 10.57
N VAL A 221 1.09 15.34 11.86
CA VAL A 221 0.27 16.16 12.76
C VAL A 221 0.99 17.45 13.16
N LYS A 222 2.23 17.36 13.65
CA LYS A 222 3.00 18.52 14.13
C LYS A 222 3.00 19.64 13.10
N SER A 223 3.14 19.25 11.84
CA SER A 223 3.33 20.15 10.72
C SER A 223 2.03 20.55 10.01
N GLY A 224 0.87 20.08 10.50
CA GLY A 224 -0.44 20.65 10.18
C GLY A 224 -0.83 21.77 11.15
N LEU A 225 -0.16 21.86 12.31
CA LEU A 225 -0.39 22.86 13.36
C LEU A 225 0.68 23.97 13.38
N ASP A 226 1.77 23.79 12.65
CA ASP A 226 2.91 24.71 12.60
C ASP A 226 2.68 25.86 11.59
N GLU A 227 2.57 27.08 12.09
CA GLU A 227 2.24 28.28 11.30
C GLU A 227 3.25 28.57 10.19
N GLU A 228 4.55 28.37 10.44
CA GLU A 228 5.60 28.56 9.44
C GLU A 228 5.39 27.62 8.25
N SER A 229 5.13 26.34 8.51
CA SER A 229 4.86 25.36 7.45
C SER A 229 3.54 25.61 6.70
N LEU A 230 2.55 26.25 7.34
CA LEU A 230 1.29 26.65 6.69
C LEU A 230 1.52 27.88 5.80
N ALA A 231 2.28 28.86 6.28
CA ALA A 231 2.66 30.05 5.54
C ALA A 231 3.50 29.72 4.29
N GLU A 232 4.48 28.82 4.40
CA GLU A 232 5.33 28.38 3.28
C GLU A 232 4.52 27.76 2.14
N ARG A 233 3.42 27.08 2.48
CA ARG A 233 2.56 26.39 1.51
C ARG A 233 1.35 27.21 1.06
N LYS A 234 1.12 28.39 1.65
CA LYS A 234 -0.08 29.20 1.44
C LYS A 234 -1.37 28.36 1.58
N SER A 235 -1.38 27.44 2.55
CA SER A 235 -2.47 26.48 2.72
C SER A 235 -3.24 26.74 4.02
N LYS A 236 -4.51 26.34 4.03
CA LYS A 236 -5.30 26.23 5.26
C LYS A 236 -4.63 25.25 6.25
N PRO A 237 -4.97 25.28 7.55
CA PRO A 237 -4.47 24.35 8.57
C PRO A 237 -4.91 22.91 8.30
N THR A 238 -4.28 22.26 7.33
CA THR A 238 -4.57 20.90 6.91
C THR A 238 -3.27 20.12 6.77
N VAL A 239 -3.40 18.80 6.85
CA VAL A 239 -2.30 17.90 6.55
C VAL A 239 -2.02 17.95 5.05
N SER A 240 -0.80 18.35 4.66
CA SER A 240 -0.41 18.31 3.25
C SER A 240 -0.53 16.90 2.67
N GLN A 241 -1.04 16.86 1.45
CA GLN A 241 -1.13 15.70 0.57
C GLN A 241 0.18 14.90 0.48
N TYR A 242 1.35 15.56 0.55
CA TYR A 242 2.64 14.87 0.54
C TYR A 242 2.84 14.04 1.81
N ARG A 243 2.52 14.61 2.98
CA ARG A 243 2.71 13.96 4.28
C ARG A 243 1.68 12.86 4.48
N LEU A 244 0.42 13.14 4.13
CA LEU A 244 -0.67 12.16 4.11
C LEU A 244 -0.31 10.96 3.23
N THR A 245 0.10 11.20 1.99
CA THR A 245 0.44 10.13 1.04
C THR A 245 1.70 9.38 1.47
N THR A 246 2.68 10.06 2.08
CA THR A 246 3.87 9.40 2.64
C THR A 246 3.51 8.45 3.78
N HIS A 247 2.63 8.89 4.69
CA HIS A 247 2.12 8.07 5.78
C HIS A 247 1.35 6.86 5.23
N LEU A 248 0.42 7.09 4.30
CA LEU A 248 -0.35 6.05 3.63
C LEU A 248 0.56 5.04 2.91
N ALA A 249 1.58 5.52 2.19
CA ALA A 249 2.57 4.68 1.50
C ALA A 249 3.31 3.77 2.47
N ALA A 250 3.80 4.31 3.59
CA ALA A 250 4.49 3.52 4.61
C ALA A 250 3.56 2.46 5.23
N ALA A 251 2.29 2.79 5.48
CA ALA A 251 1.30 1.84 5.98
C ALA A 251 1.02 0.73 4.95
N PHE A 252 0.90 1.06 3.67
CA PHE A 252 0.70 0.07 2.60
C PHE A 252 1.93 -0.81 2.41
N LEU A 253 3.14 -0.28 2.51
CA LEU A 253 4.37 -1.06 2.47
C LEU A 253 4.47 -2.02 3.67
N LEU A 254 4.12 -1.56 4.87
CA LEU A 254 4.03 -2.42 6.06
C LEU A 254 3.01 -3.54 5.83
N TYR A 255 1.80 -3.19 5.37
CA TYR A 255 0.74 -4.13 5.02
C TYR A 255 1.20 -5.20 4.04
N LEU A 256 1.77 -4.81 2.90
CA LEU A 256 2.28 -5.72 1.87
C LEU A 256 3.42 -6.58 2.41
N GLY A 257 4.29 -6.01 3.26
CA GLY A 257 5.40 -6.70 3.88
C GLY A 257 4.97 -7.81 4.85
N VAL A 258 4.06 -7.51 5.78
CA VAL A 258 3.52 -8.52 6.72
C VAL A 258 2.70 -9.57 5.99
N LEU A 259 1.85 -9.15 5.04
CA LEU A 259 0.98 -10.04 4.28
C LEU A 259 1.76 -11.00 3.38
N SER A 260 2.75 -10.48 2.63
CA SER A 260 3.59 -11.29 1.75
C SER A 260 4.43 -12.31 2.53
N THR A 261 4.91 -11.93 3.73
CA THR A 261 5.66 -12.81 4.62
C THR A 261 4.74 -13.88 5.21
N GLY A 262 3.51 -13.53 5.61
CA GLY A 262 2.50 -14.49 6.05
C GLY A 262 2.13 -15.51 4.97
N PHE A 263 1.88 -15.06 3.74
CA PHE A 263 1.59 -15.93 2.59
C PHE A 263 2.74 -16.90 2.30
N GLU A 264 3.99 -16.43 2.37
CA GLU A 264 5.17 -17.28 2.16
C GLU A 264 5.24 -18.40 3.21
N ILE A 265 5.15 -18.05 4.50
CA ILE A 265 5.22 -19.03 5.59
C ILE A 265 4.12 -20.08 5.47
N LEU A 266 2.88 -19.66 5.24
CA LEU A 266 1.73 -20.56 5.14
C LEU A 266 1.80 -21.45 3.90
N THR A 267 2.32 -20.92 2.79
CA THR A 267 2.53 -21.70 1.56
C THR A 267 3.59 -22.78 1.77
N GLU A 268 4.72 -22.45 2.40
CA GLU A 268 5.78 -23.42 2.71
C GLU A 268 5.31 -24.50 3.69
N ASN A 269 4.57 -24.12 4.74
CA ASN A 269 3.96 -25.07 5.66
C ASN A 269 2.94 -25.98 4.96
N LYS A 270 2.17 -25.46 4.00
CA LYS A 270 1.23 -26.25 3.20
C LYS A 270 1.97 -27.28 2.34
N TRP A 271 3.08 -26.91 1.72
CA TRP A 271 3.89 -27.85 0.95
C TRP A 271 4.51 -28.92 1.84
N LEU A 272 5.06 -28.55 3.00
CA LEU A 272 5.60 -29.50 3.98
C LEU A 272 4.53 -30.49 4.48
N LYS A 273 3.32 -30.01 4.81
CA LYS A 273 2.21 -30.87 5.23
C LYS A 273 1.81 -31.90 4.16
N ASN A 274 1.92 -31.50 2.89
CA ASN A 274 1.59 -32.35 1.74
C ASN A 274 2.80 -33.13 1.19
N ALA A 275 3.91 -33.22 1.95
CA ALA A 275 5.08 -34.01 1.54
C ALA A 275 4.74 -35.49 1.27
N ASN A 276 3.66 -36.01 1.88
CA ASN A 276 3.14 -37.35 1.61
C ASN A 276 2.47 -37.51 0.23
N LYS A 277 2.30 -36.43 -0.55
CA LYS A 277 1.70 -36.41 -1.90
C LYS A 277 2.71 -35.82 -2.90
N PRO A 278 3.78 -36.56 -3.25
CA PRO A 278 4.90 -36.08 -4.07
C PRO A 278 4.48 -35.49 -5.41
N GLU A 279 3.56 -36.16 -6.11
CA GLU A 279 3.08 -35.77 -7.45
C GLU A 279 2.46 -34.36 -7.47
N MET A 280 1.69 -34.01 -6.44
CA MET A 280 1.05 -32.70 -6.36
C MET A 280 2.10 -31.59 -6.19
N PHE A 281 3.13 -31.83 -5.37
CA PHE A 281 4.21 -30.87 -5.17
C PHE A 281 5.04 -30.73 -6.46
N GLN A 282 5.46 -31.85 -7.07
CA GLN A 282 6.25 -31.85 -8.30
C GLN A 282 5.54 -31.12 -9.45
N ASN A 283 4.25 -31.38 -9.68
CA ASN A 283 3.48 -30.70 -10.72
C ASN A 283 3.45 -29.17 -10.53
N ILE A 284 3.30 -28.70 -9.29
CA ILE A 284 3.34 -27.26 -8.98
C ILE A 284 4.72 -26.69 -9.29
N ILE A 285 5.80 -27.38 -8.88
CA ILE A 285 7.18 -26.94 -9.10
C ILE A 285 7.53 -26.89 -10.59
N GLU A 286 7.16 -27.92 -11.35
CA GLU A 286 7.33 -27.99 -12.81
C GLU A 286 6.65 -26.81 -13.50
N LYS A 287 5.38 -26.56 -13.16
CA LYS A 287 4.65 -25.39 -13.69
C LYS A 287 5.36 -24.09 -13.34
N LEU A 288 5.75 -23.90 -12.08
CA LEU A 288 6.48 -22.69 -11.65
C LEU A 288 7.87 -22.55 -12.29
N ASN A 289 8.47 -23.66 -12.73
CA ASN A 289 9.75 -23.68 -13.43
C ASN A 289 9.64 -23.50 -14.94
N ASN A 290 8.42 -23.47 -15.50
CA ASN A 290 8.19 -23.25 -16.92
C ASN A 290 8.91 -21.97 -17.42
N PRO A 291 9.78 -22.07 -18.45
CA PRO A 291 10.51 -20.92 -19.00
C PRO A 291 9.60 -19.78 -19.48
N ALA A 292 8.39 -20.09 -19.96
CA ALA A 292 7.42 -19.09 -20.36
C ALA A 292 6.98 -18.22 -19.17
N LEU A 293 6.88 -18.78 -17.96
CA LEU A 293 6.56 -18.01 -16.75
C LEU A 293 7.69 -17.04 -16.37
N ARG A 294 8.95 -17.35 -16.71
CA ARG A 294 10.07 -16.44 -16.45
C ARG A 294 9.95 -15.15 -17.24
N LYS A 295 9.45 -15.21 -18.48
CA LYS A 295 9.27 -14.02 -19.33
C LYS A 295 8.21 -13.06 -18.78
N ILE A 296 7.19 -13.57 -18.08
CA ILE A 296 6.12 -12.77 -17.46
C ILE A 296 6.36 -12.48 -15.98
N ALA A 297 7.42 -13.02 -15.39
CA ALA A 297 7.78 -12.79 -13.99
C ALA A 297 7.96 -11.31 -13.59
N PRO A 298 8.51 -10.40 -14.43
CA PRO A 298 8.56 -8.98 -14.06
C PRO A 298 7.17 -8.34 -14.05
N PHE A 299 6.25 -8.82 -14.89
CA PHE A 299 4.93 -8.21 -15.07
C PHE A 299 4.06 -8.31 -13.81
N ARG A 300 4.21 -9.36 -13.00
CA ARG A 300 3.49 -9.45 -11.71
C ARG A 300 3.89 -8.33 -10.73
N PHE A 301 5.14 -7.89 -10.78
CA PHE A 301 5.64 -6.80 -9.94
C PHE A 301 5.27 -5.45 -10.54
N ALA A 302 5.29 -5.34 -11.88
CA ALA A 302 4.78 -4.15 -12.56
C ALA A 302 3.30 -3.91 -12.24
N LEU A 303 2.45 -4.94 -12.30
CA LEU A 303 1.04 -4.83 -11.93
C LEU A 303 0.84 -4.41 -10.46
N LEU A 304 1.59 -5.02 -9.54
CA LEU A 304 1.54 -4.66 -8.12
C LEU A 304 2.01 -3.20 -7.89
N GLY A 305 3.10 -2.80 -8.54
CA GLY A 305 3.64 -1.44 -8.46
C GLY A 305 2.71 -0.40 -9.08
N LEU A 306 2.07 -0.72 -10.21
CA LEU A 306 1.07 0.14 -10.84
C LEU A 306 -0.14 0.33 -9.92
N ALA A 307 -0.71 -0.75 -9.38
CA ALA A 307 -1.82 -0.67 -8.44
C ALA A 307 -1.45 0.14 -7.17
N PHE A 308 -0.22 -0.02 -6.68
CA PHE A 308 0.29 0.76 -5.55
C PHE A 308 0.40 2.25 -5.91
N ALA A 309 0.99 2.58 -7.06
CA ALA A 309 1.10 3.96 -7.54
C ALA A 309 -0.28 4.62 -7.74
N THR A 310 -1.26 3.89 -8.26
CA THR A 310 -2.65 4.36 -8.38
C THR A 310 -3.29 4.63 -7.01
N ALA A 311 -3.04 3.77 -6.02
CA ALA A 311 -3.52 4.03 -4.66
C ALA A 311 -2.88 5.28 -4.06
N MET A 312 -1.58 5.51 -4.31
CA MET A 312 -0.87 6.72 -3.84
C MET A 312 -1.37 7.98 -4.54
N SER A 313 -1.64 7.93 -5.85
CA SER A 313 -2.27 9.07 -6.54
C SER A 313 -3.68 9.35 -6.00
N GLY A 314 -4.41 8.32 -5.56
CA GLY A 314 -5.68 8.48 -4.84
C GLY A 314 -5.49 9.17 -3.47
N GLY A 315 -4.42 8.86 -2.75
CA GLY A 315 -4.02 9.59 -1.53
C GLY A 315 -3.77 11.08 -1.77
N MET A 316 -3.16 11.43 -2.91
CA MET A 316 -2.97 12.82 -3.32
C MET A 316 -4.29 13.51 -3.66
N VAL A 317 -5.19 12.82 -4.38
CA VAL A 317 -6.56 13.30 -4.67
C VAL A 317 -7.31 13.60 -3.37
N ALA A 318 -7.27 12.70 -2.40
CA ALA A 318 -7.90 12.89 -1.09
C ALA A 318 -7.22 14.02 -0.28
N GLY A 319 -5.91 14.16 -0.37
CA GLY A 319 -5.17 15.23 0.32
C GLY A 319 -5.50 16.63 -0.18
N LEU A 320 -5.77 16.77 -1.48
CA LEU A 320 -6.10 18.05 -2.14
C LEU A 320 -7.60 18.33 -2.24
N ASP A 321 -8.45 17.45 -1.70
CA ASP A 321 -9.90 17.46 -1.92
C ASP A 321 -10.29 17.50 -3.42
N ALA A 322 -9.41 16.95 -4.27
CA ALA A 322 -9.54 16.99 -5.73
C ALA A 322 -10.71 16.14 -6.24
N GLY A 323 -11.28 15.27 -5.40
CA GLY A 323 -12.48 14.50 -5.70
C GLY A 323 -13.74 15.37 -5.89
N LEU A 324 -13.72 16.63 -5.44
CA LEU A 324 -14.84 17.58 -5.51
C LEU A 324 -14.75 18.54 -6.71
N ILE A 325 -13.75 18.39 -7.59
CA ILE A 325 -13.50 19.33 -8.70
C ILE A 325 -14.35 18.99 -9.92
N TYR A 326 -14.07 17.85 -10.58
CA TYR A 326 -14.91 17.35 -11.67
C TYR A 326 -15.66 16.11 -11.22
N ASN A 327 -16.99 16.13 -11.29
CA ASN A 327 -17.84 15.05 -10.79
C ASN A 327 -18.61 14.30 -11.90
N THR A 328 -18.19 14.48 -13.16
CA THR A 328 -18.64 13.70 -14.32
C THR A 328 -17.62 12.62 -14.69
N PHE A 329 -18.08 11.58 -15.41
CA PHE A 329 -17.24 10.52 -15.98
C PHE A 329 -17.89 9.98 -17.28
N PRO A 330 -17.13 9.71 -18.36
CA PRO A 330 -15.68 9.81 -18.49
C PRO A 330 -15.17 11.26 -18.65
N HIS A 331 -16.07 12.21 -18.91
CA HIS A 331 -15.75 13.63 -19.07
C HIS A 331 -15.23 14.25 -17.76
N MET A 332 -14.50 15.36 -17.89
CA MET A 332 -14.10 16.27 -16.83
C MET A 332 -14.64 17.65 -17.18
N GLY A 333 -15.90 17.89 -16.81
CA GLY A 333 -16.66 19.05 -17.27
C GLY A 333 -17.32 18.73 -18.62
N ASP A 334 -17.25 19.67 -19.56
CA ASP A 334 -17.82 19.52 -20.90
C ASP A 334 -16.93 18.65 -21.82
N ASP A 335 -15.62 18.60 -21.54
CA ASP A 335 -14.63 17.88 -22.35
C ASP A 335 -14.16 16.57 -21.66
N ILE A 336 -13.54 15.67 -22.42
CA ILE A 336 -12.93 14.44 -21.87
C ILE A 336 -11.75 14.78 -20.94
N VAL A 337 -11.01 15.82 -21.28
CA VAL A 337 -9.84 16.32 -20.55
C VAL A 337 -9.98 17.84 -20.43
N PRO A 338 -9.70 18.44 -19.25
CA PRO A 338 -9.76 19.89 -19.08
C PRO A 338 -8.79 20.64 -19.98
N SER A 339 -8.97 21.96 -20.08
CA SER A 339 -8.08 22.80 -20.88
C SER A 339 -6.63 22.75 -20.37
N VAL A 340 -5.67 22.98 -21.27
CA VAL A 340 -4.24 23.01 -20.90
C VAL A 340 -3.95 24.07 -19.83
N ASN A 341 -4.67 25.19 -19.84
CA ASN A 341 -4.52 26.25 -18.85
C ASN A 341 -4.96 25.80 -17.45
N GLU A 342 -5.99 24.96 -17.35
CA GLU A 342 -6.42 24.37 -16.09
C GLU A 342 -5.45 23.27 -15.62
N LEU A 343 -4.84 22.52 -16.55
CA LEU A 343 -3.89 21.45 -16.22
C LEU A 343 -2.49 21.94 -15.86
N MET A 344 -2.06 23.05 -16.46
CA MET A 344 -0.72 23.61 -16.35
C MET A 344 -0.79 25.09 -15.99
N SER A 345 -1.43 25.38 -14.84
CA SER A 345 -1.62 26.74 -14.37
C SER A 345 -0.35 27.31 -13.72
N PRO A 346 0.11 28.51 -14.11
CA PRO A 346 1.22 29.22 -13.45
C PRO A 346 0.99 29.53 -11.98
N VAL A 347 -0.26 29.51 -11.50
CA VAL A 347 -0.61 29.77 -10.09
C VAL A 347 0.05 28.78 -9.14
N TYR A 348 0.33 27.55 -9.60
CA TYR A 348 0.99 26.53 -8.80
C TYR A 348 2.52 26.64 -8.80
N ALA A 349 3.14 27.43 -9.69
CA ALA A 349 4.57 27.67 -9.65
C ALA A 349 4.91 28.57 -8.46
N ARG A 350 5.95 28.22 -7.69
CA ARG A 350 6.40 29.05 -6.54
C ARG A 350 7.67 29.82 -6.85
N LYS A 351 8.46 29.35 -7.81
CA LYS A 351 9.66 30.07 -8.25
C LYS A 351 9.30 31.12 -9.30
N ALA A 352 9.99 32.26 -9.24
CA ALA A 352 9.81 33.35 -10.20
C ALA A 352 10.11 32.93 -11.65
N ASP A 353 11.04 31.99 -11.85
CA ASP A 353 11.43 31.44 -13.15
C ASP A 353 10.48 30.35 -13.68
N GLN A 354 9.45 29.98 -12.91
CA GLN A 354 8.52 28.89 -13.19
C GLN A 354 9.18 27.52 -13.44
N SER A 355 10.42 27.31 -12.99
CA SER A 355 11.12 26.03 -13.20
C SER A 355 10.43 24.85 -12.51
N ASP A 356 9.53 25.13 -11.56
CA ASP A 356 8.77 24.16 -10.77
C ASP A 356 7.34 23.94 -11.27
N LEU A 357 6.93 24.60 -12.35
CA LEU A 357 5.57 24.57 -12.90
C LEU A 357 5.07 23.13 -13.12
N TRP A 358 5.86 22.30 -13.78
CA TRP A 358 5.43 20.99 -14.23
C TRP A 358 5.16 20.02 -13.08
N TRP A 359 6.12 19.86 -12.16
CA TRP A 359 5.97 18.89 -11.07
C TRP A 359 4.97 19.38 -10.02
N ARG A 360 4.85 20.70 -9.82
CA ARG A 360 3.82 21.26 -8.93
C ARG A 360 2.42 21.10 -9.49
N ASN A 361 2.21 21.33 -10.79
CA ASN A 361 0.92 21.01 -11.38
C ASN A 361 0.61 19.50 -11.27
N LEU A 362 1.60 18.64 -11.49
CA LEU A 362 1.39 17.19 -11.37
C LEU A 362 1.00 16.72 -9.95
N LEU A 363 1.39 17.44 -8.90
CA LEU A 363 1.26 16.99 -7.50
C LEU A 363 0.44 17.93 -6.58
N GLU A 364 0.17 19.16 -7.00
CA GLU A 364 -0.50 20.20 -6.21
C GLU A 364 -1.72 20.79 -6.93
N ASN A 365 -1.81 20.71 -8.27
CA ASN A 365 -3.00 21.14 -8.99
C ASN A 365 -4.10 20.06 -8.88
N PRO A 366 -5.23 20.34 -8.19
CA PRO A 366 -6.29 19.36 -7.98
C PRO A 366 -6.84 18.78 -9.29
N THR A 367 -7.02 19.62 -10.32
CA THR A 367 -7.50 19.20 -11.65
C THR A 367 -6.57 18.16 -12.28
N THR A 368 -5.27 18.46 -12.30
CA THR A 368 -4.26 17.58 -12.89
C THR A 368 -4.07 16.30 -12.10
N VAL A 369 -4.04 16.39 -10.76
CA VAL A 369 -3.93 15.22 -9.88
C VAL A 369 -5.14 14.30 -10.05
N GLN A 370 -6.34 14.86 -10.16
CA GLN A 370 -7.55 14.09 -10.42
C GLN A 370 -7.49 13.37 -11.78
N LEU A 371 -7.07 14.05 -12.85
CA LEU A 371 -6.89 13.46 -14.18
C LEU A 371 -5.86 12.32 -14.15
N VAL A 372 -4.69 12.54 -13.54
CA VAL A 372 -3.63 11.54 -13.40
C VAL A 372 -4.16 10.29 -12.69
N HIS A 373 -4.92 10.46 -11.61
CA HIS A 373 -5.53 9.34 -10.90
C HIS A 373 -6.51 8.56 -11.79
N ARG A 374 -7.37 9.26 -12.55
CA ARG A 374 -8.31 8.62 -13.51
C ARG A 374 -7.58 7.81 -14.59
N ILE A 375 -6.49 8.35 -15.14
CA ILE A 375 -5.66 7.67 -16.16
C ILE A 375 -4.99 6.43 -15.55
N LEU A 376 -4.41 6.55 -14.36
CA LEU A 376 -3.78 5.44 -13.65
C LEU A 376 -4.79 4.34 -13.29
N ALA A 377 -5.99 4.71 -12.82
CA ALA A 377 -7.06 3.76 -12.53
C ALA A 377 -7.53 3.01 -13.78
N THR A 378 -7.72 3.73 -14.89
CA THR A 378 -8.07 3.14 -16.19
C THR A 378 -6.98 2.20 -16.70
N THR A 379 -5.71 2.59 -16.54
CA THR A 379 -4.55 1.77 -16.90
C THR A 379 -4.49 0.49 -16.08
N VAL A 380 -4.72 0.56 -14.75
CA VAL A 380 -4.81 -0.63 -13.88
C VAL A 380 -5.93 -1.56 -14.34
N PHE A 381 -7.12 -1.03 -14.63
CA PHE A 381 -8.25 -1.84 -15.10
C PHE A 381 -7.90 -2.63 -16.36
N PHE A 382 -7.41 -1.97 -17.41
CA PHE A 382 -7.05 -2.64 -18.65
C PHE A 382 -5.85 -3.59 -18.49
N THR A 383 -4.89 -3.26 -17.64
CA THR A 383 -3.75 -4.15 -17.33
C THR A 383 -4.24 -5.42 -16.62
N VAL A 384 -5.15 -5.31 -15.65
CA VAL A 384 -5.74 -6.47 -14.96
C VAL A 384 -6.61 -7.29 -15.93
N ALA A 385 -7.43 -6.64 -16.76
CA ALA A 385 -8.24 -7.32 -17.78
C ALA A 385 -7.36 -8.08 -18.78
N GLY A 386 -6.30 -7.45 -19.29
CA GLY A 386 -5.31 -8.09 -20.16
C GLY A 386 -4.63 -9.27 -19.48
N THR A 387 -4.25 -9.14 -18.20
CA THR A 387 -3.68 -10.23 -17.39
C THR A 387 -4.66 -11.40 -17.27
N TYR A 388 -5.92 -11.12 -16.95
CA TYR A 388 -6.97 -12.10 -16.80
C TYR A 388 -7.23 -12.86 -18.11
N LEU A 389 -7.34 -12.14 -19.23
CA LEU A 389 -7.51 -12.73 -20.56
C LEU A 389 -6.30 -13.58 -20.95
N PHE A 390 -5.08 -13.08 -20.72
CA PHE A 390 -3.85 -13.82 -21.00
C PHE A 390 -3.78 -15.13 -20.22
N CYS A 391 -4.05 -15.10 -18.91
CA CYS A 391 -4.11 -16.29 -18.07
C CYS A 391 -5.22 -17.26 -18.53
N SER A 392 -6.37 -16.73 -18.94
CA SER A 392 -7.53 -17.51 -19.37
C SER A 392 -7.34 -18.17 -20.73
N ARG A 393 -6.54 -17.58 -21.64
CA ARG A 393 -6.17 -18.21 -22.92
C ARG A 393 -5.05 -19.23 -22.76
N ASN A 394 -4.16 -19.04 -21.78
CA ASN A 394 -2.98 -19.89 -21.57
C ASN A 394 -3.09 -20.79 -20.32
N LYS A 395 -4.26 -21.37 -20.05
CA LYS A 395 -4.56 -22.09 -18.78
C LYS A 395 -3.55 -23.19 -18.43
N ALA A 396 -3.02 -23.90 -19.43
CA ALA A 396 -2.04 -24.97 -19.24
C ALA A 396 -0.73 -24.49 -18.59
N MET A 397 -0.32 -23.26 -18.87
CA MET A 397 0.92 -22.64 -18.38
C MET A 397 0.87 -22.31 -16.88
N PHE A 398 -0.32 -22.17 -16.31
CA PHE A 398 -0.50 -21.65 -14.95
C PHE A 398 -0.95 -22.72 -13.94
N PRO A 399 -0.53 -22.62 -12.67
CA PRO A 399 -1.18 -23.32 -11.57
C PRO A 399 -2.66 -22.91 -11.45
N LYS A 400 -3.54 -23.86 -11.08
CA LYS A 400 -4.98 -23.58 -10.89
C LYS A 400 -5.24 -22.43 -9.90
N ALA A 401 -4.42 -22.32 -8.86
CA ALA A 401 -4.49 -21.23 -7.88
C ALA A 401 -4.23 -19.84 -8.50
N THR A 402 -3.30 -19.75 -9.47
CA THR A 402 -3.02 -18.52 -10.19
C THR A 402 -4.22 -18.08 -11.02
N LEU A 403 -4.88 -19.01 -11.72
CA LEU A 403 -6.08 -18.71 -12.50
C LEU A 403 -7.22 -18.18 -11.63
N LYS A 404 -7.45 -18.80 -10.46
CA LYS A 404 -8.44 -18.30 -9.47
C LYS A 404 -8.09 -16.90 -8.98
N ARG A 405 -6.81 -16.62 -8.72
CA ARG A 405 -6.35 -15.29 -8.30
C ARG A 405 -6.48 -14.26 -9.42
N ALA A 406 -6.20 -14.63 -10.67
CA ALA A 406 -6.40 -13.78 -11.84
C ALA A 406 -7.89 -13.39 -12.02
N HIS A 407 -8.80 -14.33 -11.82
CA HIS A 407 -10.24 -14.05 -11.83
C HIS A 407 -10.65 -13.16 -10.64
N GLY A 408 -10.12 -13.43 -9.44
CA GLY A 408 -10.38 -12.63 -8.25
C GLY A 408 -9.95 -11.16 -8.40
N ILE A 409 -8.74 -10.90 -8.94
CA ILE A 409 -8.30 -9.52 -9.21
C ILE A 409 -9.17 -8.81 -10.25
N MET A 410 -9.72 -9.54 -11.22
CA MET A 410 -10.65 -8.97 -12.20
C MET A 410 -11.94 -8.50 -11.50
N GLY A 411 -12.50 -9.30 -10.59
CA GLY A 411 -13.65 -8.88 -9.79
C GLY A 411 -13.34 -7.66 -8.92
N LEU A 412 -12.19 -7.67 -8.22
CA LEU A 412 -11.76 -6.57 -7.36
C LEU A 412 -11.53 -5.27 -8.12
N VAL A 413 -10.90 -5.30 -9.30
CA VAL A 413 -10.66 -4.08 -10.09
C VAL A 413 -11.94 -3.51 -10.67
N THR A 414 -12.89 -4.35 -11.08
CA THR A 414 -14.21 -3.90 -11.53
C THR A 414 -14.97 -3.21 -10.40
N LEU A 415 -14.99 -3.82 -9.21
CA LEU A 415 -15.58 -3.19 -8.02
C LEU A 415 -14.88 -1.88 -7.68
N GLN A 416 -13.55 -1.82 -7.78
CA GLN A 416 -12.78 -0.63 -7.46
C GLN A 416 -13.08 0.54 -8.41
N VAL A 417 -13.19 0.27 -9.72
CA VAL A 417 -13.58 1.28 -10.71
C VAL A 417 -15.01 1.74 -10.45
N ALA A 418 -15.94 0.82 -10.18
CA ALA A 418 -17.31 1.18 -9.85
C ALA A 418 -17.38 2.08 -8.60
N LEU A 419 -16.68 1.72 -7.52
CA LEU A 419 -16.56 2.55 -6.32
C LEU A 419 -15.94 3.92 -6.60
N GLY A 420 -14.93 3.99 -7.47
CA GLY A 420 -14.28 5.26 -7.82
C GLY A 420 -15.23 6.19 -8.57
N ILE A 421 -15.93 5.66 -9.58
CA ILE A 421 -16.91 6.40 -10.37
C ILE A 421 -18.10 6.85 -9.49
N THR A 422 -18.61 5.99 -8.60
CA THR A 422 -19.73 6.39 -7.73
C THR A 422 -19.29 7.39 -6.66
N THR A 423 -18.10 7.24 -6.06
CA THR A 423 -17.52 8.24 -5.16
C THR A 423 -17.45 9.60 -5.83
N LEU A 424 -17.02 9.62 -7.09
CA LEU A 424 -16.92 10.83 -7.89
C LEU A 424 -18.29 11.47 -8.19
N ILE A 425 -19.23 10.71 -8.72
CA ILE A 425 -20.55 11.21 -9.14
C ILE A 425 -21.37 11.74 -7.95
N TYR A 426 -21.26 11.09 -6.79
CA TYR A 426 -22.00 11.47 -5.59
C TYR A 426 -21.28 12.49 -4.70
N LEU A 427 -20.25 13.19 -5.19
CA LEU A 427 -19.52 14.22 -4.44
C LEU A 427 -18.83 13.70 -3.17
N VAL A 428 -18.11 12.58 -3.30
CA VAL A 428 -17.30 11.94 -2.26
C VAL A 428 -18.03 11.71 -0.93
N PRO A 429 -19.18 11.01 -0.90
CA PRO A 429 -19.82 10.66 0.38
C PRO A 429 -18.86 9.82 1.22
N ILE A 430 -18.76 10.11 2.52
CA ILE A 430 -17.81 9.44 3.44
C ILE A 430 -17.86 7.90 3.31
N PRO A 431 -19.03 7.23 3.26
CA PRO A 431 -19.08 5.79 3.10
C PRO A 431 -18.48 5.30 1.77
N LEU A 432 -18.71 6.02 0.67
CA LEU A 432 -18.17 5.65 -0.65
C LEU A 432 -16.67 5.92 -0.73
N GLY A 433 -16.20 7.08 -0.25
CA GLY A 433 -14.77 7.40 -0.20
C GLY A 433 -13.99 6.40 0.64
N SER A 434 -14.51 6.05 1.83
CA SER A 434 -13.92 5.04 2.70
C SER A 434 -13.96 3.63 2.08
N ALA A 435 -15.09 3.25 1.46
CA ALA A 435 -15.20 1.98 0.74
C ALA A 435 -14.25 1.89 -0.45
N HIS A 436 -14.07 2.99 -1.20
CA HIS A 436 -13.12 3.06 -2.32
C HIS A 436 -11.67 2.90 -1.82
N GLN A 437 -11.31 3.53 -0.70
CA GLN A 437 -10.00 3.34 -0.09
C GLN A 437 -9.78 1.89 0.40
N ALA A 438 -10.78 1.30 1.07
CA ALA A 438 -10.75 -0.10 1.49
C ALA A 438 -10.61 -1.04 0.28
N GLY A 439 -11.34 -0.76 -0.80
CA GLY A 439 -11.28 -1.48 -2.06
C GLY A 439 -9.92 -1.39 -2.74
N ALA A 440 -9.21 -0.25 -2.64
CA ALA A 440 -7.85 -0.11 -3.18
C ALA A 440 -6.87 -1.08 -2.48
N LEU A 441 -6.97 -1.18 -1.15
CA LEU A 441 -6.15 -2.11 -0.37
C LEU A 441 -6.53 -3.57 -0.63
N ALA A 442 -7.83 -3.86 -0.83
CA ALA A 442 -8.31 -5.18 -1.25
C ALA A 442 -7.79 -5.57 -2.65
N LEU A 443 -7.80 -4.65 -3.62
CA LEU A 443 -7.23 -4.85 -4.94
C LEU A 443 -5.72 -5.15 -4.85
N LEU A 444 -4.97 -4.37 -4.07
CA LEU A 444 -3.55 -4.61 -3.81
C LEU A 444 -3.30 -5.99 -3.17
N THR A 445 -4.17 -6.41 -2.26
CA THR A 445 -4.15 -7.76 -1.66
C THR A 445 -4.29 -8.83 -2.72
N GLY A 446 -5.26 -8.65 -3.64
CA GLY A 446 -5.47 -9.53 -4.78
C GLY A 446 -4.25 -9.59 -5.70
N CYS A 447 -3.68 -8.43 -6.08
CA CYS A 447 -2.48 -8.33 -6.90
C CYS A 447 -1.27 -9.03 -6.24
N LEU A 448 -1.09 -8.83 -4.93
CA LEU A 448 -0.04 -9.49 -4.16
C LEU A 448 -0.27 -11.01 -4.10
N ALA A 449 -1.51 -11.44 -3.88
CA ALA A 449 -1.85 -12.86 -3.90
C ALA A 449 -1.56 -13.47 -5.28
N PHE A 450 -1.98 -12.84 -6.38
CA PHE A 450 -1.65 -13.26 -7.73
C PHE A 450 -0.12 -13.36 -7.95
N SER A 451 0.63 -12.33 -7.54
CA SER A 451 2.09 -12.33 -7.60
C SER A 451 2.71 -13.48 -6.79
N ALA A 452 2.21 -13.70 -5.57
CA ALA A 452 2.66 -14.78 -4.69
C ALA A 452 2.37 -16.18 -5.24
N SER A 453 1.30 -16.38 -6.04
CA SER A 453 1.04 -17.70 -6.67
C SER A 453 2.02 -18.05 -7.76
N LEU A 454 2.70 -17.05 -8.33
CA LEU A 454 3.72 -17.23 -9.35
C LEU A 454 5.13 -17.29 -8.74
N ARG A 455 5.25 -17.16 -7.42
CA ARG A 455 6.54 -17.12 -6.74
C ARG A 455 7.14 -18.52 -6.68
N LYS A 456 8.39 -18.63 -7.13
CA LYS A 456 9.18 -19.85 -6.94
C LYS A 456 9.45 -20.06 -5.44
N PRO A 457 9.34 -21.29 -4.94
CA PRO A 457 9.76 -21.63 -3.59
C PRO A 457 11.22 -21.24 -3.34
N ARG A 458 11.58 -21.01 -2.07
CA ARG A 458 12.98 -20.83 -1.69
C ARG A 458 13.75 -22.15 -1.88
N PRO A 459 14.98 -22.14 -2.44
CA PRO A 459 15.78 -23.36 -2.60
C PRO A 459 15.96 -24.15 -1.30
N ALA A 460 16.18 -23.44 -0.18
CA ALA A 460 16.29 -24.06 1.14
C ALA A 460 15.00 -24.78 1.57
N ALA A 461 13.83 -24.20 1.30
CA ALA A 461 12.54 -24.83 1.62
C ALA A 461 12.31 -26.08 0.75
N VAL A 462 12.65 -26.02 -0.55
CA VAL A 462 12.54 -27.17 -1.47
C VAL A 462 13.46 -28.30 -1.03
N SER A 463 14.73 -28.00 -0.73
CA SER A 463 15.69 -29.00 -0.26
C SER A 463 15.21 -29.69 1.02
N TYR A 464 14.69 -28.91 1.98
CA TYR A 464 14.14 -29.43 3.22
C TYR A 464 12.90 -30.32 3.00
N ILE A 465 11.97 -29.89 2.13
CA ILE A 465 10.78 -30.68 1.78
C ILE A 465 11.18 -31.98 1.07
N ASN A 466 12.10 -31.93 0.10
CA ASN A 466 12.60 -33.12 -0.59
C ASN A 466 13.26 -34.11 0.37
N GLN A 467 14.02 -33.62 1.36
CA GLN A 467 14.61 -34.47 2.40
C GLN A 467 13.53 -35.12 3.27
N ALA A 468 12.50 -34.36 3.67
CA ALA A 468 11.37 -34.90 4.42
C ALA A 468 10.60 -35.98 3.63
N MET A 469 10.41 -35.76 2.32
CA MET A 469 9.80 -36.75 1.42
C MET A 469 10.64 -38.02 1.31
N LYS A 470 11.97 -37.89 1.11
CA LYS A 470 12.89 -39.03 1.07
C LYS A 470 12.83 -39.85 2.37
N ASN A 471 12.89 -39.19 3.51
CA ASN A 471 12.83 -39.85 4.82
C ASN A 471 11.50 -40.58 5.06
N GLN A 472 10.38 -40.06 4.51
CA GLN A 472 9.09 -40.75 4.60
C GLN A 472 9.03 -41.99 3.69
N LEU A 473 9.63 -41.94 2.50
CA LEU A 473 9.71 -43.10 1.61
C LEU A 473 10.59 -44.20 2.22
N LEU A 474 11.73 -43.82 2.81
CA LEU A 474 12.63 -44.76 3.50
C LEU A 474 12.02 -45.39 4.77
N LYS A 475 10.96 -44.81 5.35
CA LYS A 475 10.22 -45.41 6.47
C LYS A 475 9.11 -46.37 6.04
N LYS A 476 8.74 -46.36 4.76
CA LYS A 476 7.68 -47.20 4.20
C LYS A 476 8.22 -48.48 3.55
N ASN A 477 9.51 -48.48 3.23
CA ASN A 477 10.28 -49.67 2.85
C ASN A 477 10.97 -50.21 4.09
#